data_AF-A0A820QIB4-F1
#
_entry.id   AF-A0A820QIB4-F1
#
_cell.length_a   1.000
_cell.length_b   1.000
_cell.length_c   1.000
_cell.angle_alpha   90.00
_cell.angle_beta   90.00
_cell.angle_gamma   90.00
#
_symmetry.space_group_name_H-M   'P 1'
#
loop_
_entity.id
_entity.type
_entity.pdbx_description
1 polymer ?
#
loop_
_entity_poly.entity_id
_entity_poly.type
_entity_poly.pdbx_seq_one_letter_code
_entity_poly.pdbx_strand_id
1 'polypeptide(L)' 'NNINSEQIHFDSFNDFDKAIDSVQQGNYWGVAALQENFTQAVKNKLFGFQSDPATLNASSIHLYLDMTSKFNIEKSYF' A
#
# COMPACT_ATOMS: atom_id res chain seq x y z
N ASN A 1 1.87 -4.43 23.69
CA ASN A 1 1.37 -3.33 22.82
C ASN A 1 0.51 -3.92 21.73
N ASN A 2 -0.81 -3.91 21.91
CA ASN A 2 -1.77 -4.25 20.86
C ASN A 2 -2.13 -2.98 20.10
N ILE A 3 -2.12 -3.03 18.78
CA ILE A 3 -2.64 -1.97 17.94
C ILE A 3 -4.16 -2.21 17.85
N ASN A 4 -4.93 -1.32 18.46
CA ASN A 4 -6.40 -1.33 18.39
C ASN A 4 -6.83 -0.76 17.03
N SER A 5 -7.86 -1.32 16.39
CA SER A 5 -8.44 -0.81 15.13
C SER A 5 -8.91 0.65 15.21
N GLU A 6 -9.25 1.16 16.39
CA GLU A 6 -9.58 2.58 16.62
C GLU A 6 -8.38 3.52 16.40
N GLN A 7 -7.17 2.98 16.28
CA GLN A 7 -5.94 3.76 16.05
C GLN A 7 -5.53 3.83 14.58
N ILE A 8 -6.21 3.08 13.69
CA ILE A 8 -5.89 3.06 12.26
C ILE A 8 -7.06 3.65 11.48
N HIS A 9 -6.82 4.78 10.85
CA HIS A 9 -7.77 5.44 9.96
C HIS A 9 -7.52 5.00 8.52
N PHE A 10 -8.59 4.64 7.80
CA PHE A 10 -8.54 4.27 6.40
C PHE A 10 -9.43 5.22 5.60
N ASP A 11 -8.84 5.91 4.63
CA ASP A 11 -9.56 6.70 3.65
C ASP A 11 -9.38 6.12 2.25
N SER A 12 -10.42 6.26 1.43
CA SER A 12 -10.41 5.76 0.05
C SER A 12 -10.03 6.89 -0.91
N PHE A 13 -9.10 6.59 -1.80
CA PHE A 13 -8.70 7.48 -2.89
C PHE A 13 -9.11 6.84 -4.23
N ASN A 14 -9.71 7.64 -5.11
CA ASN A 14 -10.04 7.21 -6.49
C ASN A 14 -8.89 7.47 -7.47
N ASP A 15 -7.83 8.13 -7.01
CA ASP A 15 -6.71 8.60 -7.82
C ASP A 15 -5.43 8.25 -7.05
N PHE A 16 -4.57 7.45 -7.69
CA PHE A 16 -3.34 6.97 -7.08
C PHE A 16 -2.36 8.11 -6.77
N ASP A 17 -2.25 9.09 -7.66
CA ASP A 17 -1.31 10.20 -7.50
C ASP A 17 -1.71 11.06 -6.28
N LYS A 18 -3.01 11.32 -6.11
CA LYS A 18 -3.52 12.01 -4.91
C LYS A 18 -3.27 11.24 -3.62
N ALA A 19 -3.37 9.91 -3.67
CA ALA A 19 -3.08 9.06 -2.51
C ALA A 19 -1.60 9.18 -2.13
N ILE A 20 -0.70 9.11 -3.11
CA ILE A 20 0.75 9.26 -2.89
C ILE A 20 1.10 10.66 -2.39
N ASP A 21 0.54 11.71 -2.98
CA ASP A 21 0.74 13.10 -2.54
C ASP A 21 0.34 13.29 -1.08
N SER A 22 -0.76 12.65 -0.65
CA SER A 22 -1.22 12.72 0.74
C SER A 22 -0.25 12.09 1.75
N VAL A 23 0.47 11.05 1.34
CA VAL A 23 1.53 10.42 2.14
C VAL A 23 2.75 11.33 2.19
N GLN A 24 3.16 11.89 1.05
CA GLN A 24 4.31 12.80 0.98
C GLN A 24 4.11 14.08 1.79
N GLN A 25 2.86 14.54 1.92
CA GLN A 25 2.49 15.69 2.74
C GLN A 25 2.36 15.36 4.24
N GLY A 26 2.51 14.10 4.63
CA GLY A 26 2.42 13.64 6.01
C GLY A 26 0.99 13.50 6.54
N ASN A 27 -0.03 13.53 5.68
CA ASN A 27 -1.43 13.34 6.09
C ASN A 27 -1.73 11.87 6.40
N TYR A 28 -1.01 10.95 5.76
CA TYR A 28 -1.12 9.51 5.97
C TYR A 28 0.26 8.85 6.07
N TRP A 29 0.34 7.77 6.84
CA TRP A 29 1.55 6.97 7.02
C TRP A 29 1.87 6.07 5.81
N GLY A 30 0.89 5.82 4.95
CA GLY A 30 1.06 5.03 3.74
C GLY A 30 -0.21 4.81 2.94
N VAL A 31 -0.05 4.18 1.77
CA VAL A 31 -1.08 3.85 0.79
C VAL A 31 -1.00 2.37 0.45
N ALA A 32 -2.17 1.72 0.41
CA ALA A 32 -2.35 0.40 -0.18
C ALA A 32 -3.10 0.55 -1.51
N ALA A 33 -2.44 0.22 -2.61
CA ALA A 33 -3.01 0.29 -3.95
C ALA A 33 -3.39 -1.11 -4.45
N LEU A 34 -4.61 -1.23 -4.95
CA LEU A 34 -5.12 -2.39 -5.66
C LEU A 34 -5.18 -2.05 -7.15
N GLN A 35 -4.71 -2.96 -7.99
CA GLN A 35 -4.78 -2.79 -9.44
C GLN A 35 -6.22 -2.86 -9.95
N GLU A 36 -6.47 -2.23 -11.11
CA GLU A 36 -7.72 -2.43 -11.83
C GLU A 36 -7.93 -3.93 -12.10
N ASN A 37 -9.12 -4.44 -11.79
CA ASN A 37 -9.49 -5.86 -11.86
C ASN A 37 -8.90 -6.78 -10.78
N PHE A 38 -8.36 -6.24 -9.68
CA PHE A 38 -7.81 -7.02 -8.55
C PHE A 38 -8.72 -8.18 -8.11
N THR A 39 -9.99 -7.91 -7.85
CA THR A 39 -10.96 -8.93 -7.41
C THR A 39 -11.09 -10.08 -8.39
N GLN A 40 -11.11 -9.79 -9.70
CA GLN A 40 -11.22 -10.83 -10.72
C GLN A 40 -9.92 -11.62 -10.84
N ALA A 41 -8.76 -10.94 -10.79
CA ALA A 41 -7.45 -11.59 -10.85
C ALA A 41 -7.23 -12.53 -9.65
N VAL A 42 -7.62 -12.11 -8.44
CA VAL A 42 -7.57 -12.96 -7.24
C VAL A 42 -8.48 -14.19 -7.39
N LYS A 43 -9.71 -14.01 -7.88
CA LYS A 43 -10.61 -15.15 -8.17
C LYS A 43 -9.98 -16.12 -9.16
N ASN A 44 -9.42 -15.63 -10.26
CA ASN A 44 -8.79 -16.47 -11.27
C ASN A 44 -7.65 -17.31 -10.68
N LYS A 45 -6.82 -16.70 -9.81
CA LYS A 45 -5.75 -17.38 -9.08
C LYS A 45 -6.28 -18.45 -8.12
N LEU A 46 -7.31 -18.14 -7.34
CA LEU A 46 -7.89 -19.06 -6.35
C LEU A 46 -8.57 -20.28 -6.99
N PHE A 47 -9.17 -20.10 -8.18
CA PHE A 47 -9.86 -21.18 -8.90
C PHE A 47 -8.98 -21.91 -9.91
N GLY A 48 -7.65 -21.68 -9.89
CA GLY A 48 -6.69 -22.49 -10.63
C GLY A 48 -6.67 -22.24 -12.15
N PHE A 49 -7.21 -21.12 -12.62
CA PHE A 49 -7.00 -20.70 -14.00
C PHE A 49 -5.51 -20.39 -14.20
N GLN A 50 -4.93 -20.80 -15.34
CA GLN A 50 -3.53 -20.52 -15.67
C GLN A 50 -3.26 -19.03 -15.46
N SER A 51 -2.48 -18.72 -14.43
CA SER A 51 -2.19 -17.35 -14.03
C SER A 51 -0.98 -16.90 -14.84
N ASP A 52 -1.25 -16.18 -15.92
CA ASP A 52 -0.21 -15.49 -16.67
C ASP A 52 0.44 -14.38 -15.80
N PRO A 53 1.63 -13.86 -16.18
CA PRO A 53 2.29 -12.80 -15.41
C PRO A 53 1.42 -11.55 -15.20
N ALA A 54 0.52 -11.25 -16.13
CA ALA A 54 -0.42 -10.15 -16.03
C ALA A 54 -1.45 -10.36 -14.91
N THR A 55 -2.02 -11.56 -14.77
CA THR A 55 -2.95 -11.93 -13.69
C THR A 55 -2.26 -11.90 -12.33
N LEU A 56 -0.99 -12.30 -12.26
CA LEU A 56 -0.20 -12.21 -11.03
C LEU A 56 0.02 -10.76 -10.61
N ASN A 57 0.36 -9.88 -11.54
CA ASN A 57 0.52 -8.45 -11.25
C ASN A 57 -0.82 -7.80 -10.84
N ALA A 58 -1.91 -8.10 -11.55
CA ALA A 58 -3.23 -7.57 -11.24
C ALA A 58 -3.79 -8.05 -9.89
N SER A 59 -3.36 -9.21 -9.39
CA SER A 59 -3.75 -9.74 -8.07
C SER A 59 -2.80 -9.33 -6.94
N SER A 60 -1.89 -8.38 -7.19
CA SER A 60 -0.93 -7.90 -6.19
C SER A 60 -1.45 -6.64 -5.48
N ILE A 61 -1.13 -6.54 -4.18
CA ILE A 61 -1.36 -5.33 -3.38
C ILE A 61 -0.03 -4.60 -3.27
N HIS A 62 0.01 -3.35 -3.68
CA HIS A 62 1.23 -2.52 -3.61
C HIS A 62 1.13 -1.60 -2.40
N LEU A 63 2.18 -1.57 -1.57
CA LEU A 63 2.23 -0.76 -0.37
C LEU A 63 3.30 0.32 -0.52
N TYR A 64 2.90 1.57 -0.28
CA TYR A 64 3.76 2.75 -0.31
C TYR A 64 3.73 3.38 1.08
N LEU A 65 4.87 3.46 1.76
CA LEU A 65 4.94 3.91 3.15
C LEU A 65 5.85 5.14 3.25
N ASP A 66 5.44 6.14 4.03
CA ASP A 66 6.35 7.21 4.41
C ASP A 66 7.36 6.68 5.44
N MET A 67 8.61 6.54 5.01
CA MET A 67 9.73 6.13 5.87
C MET A 67 10.68 7.28 6.22
N THR A 68 10.33 8.53 5.91
CA THR A 68 11.20 9.69 6.13
C THR A 68 11.59 9.87 7.60
N SER A 69 10.73 9.47 8.54
CA SER A 69 11.03 9.51 9.98
C SER A 69 12.11 8.52 10.44
N LYS A 70 12.33 7.41 9.72
CA LYS A 70 13.26 6.33 10.14
C LYS A 70 14.72 6.55 9.73
N PHE A 71 15.02 7.59 8.95
CA PHE A 71 16.39 7.88 8.48
C PHE A 71 17.09 9.03 9.21
N ASN A 72 16.47 9.64 10.24
CA ASN A 72 17.18 10.48 11.20
C ASN A 72 17.93 9.60 12.22
N ILE A 73 18.90 8.82 11.73
CA ILE A 73 19.95 8.26 12.58
C ILE A 73 20.77 9.47 13.04
N GLU A 74 20.72 9.75 14.34
CA GLU A 74 21.48 10.79 14.99
C GLU A 74 22.90 10.83 14.43
N LYS A 75 23.27 11.96 13.81
CA LYS A 75 24.69 12.29 13.60
C LYS A 75 25.29 12.59 14.97
N SER A 76 25.57 11.55 15.76
CA SER A 76 26.47 11.64 16.89
C SER A 76 27.88 11.75 16.32
N TYR A 77 28.39 12.97 16.26
CA TYR A 77 29.81 13.24 16.01
C TYR A 77 30.59 12.69 17.21
N PHE A 78 31.47 11.72 16.98
CA PHE A 78 32.59 11.39 17.86
C PHE A 78 33.78 12.26 17.48
#